data_AF-A0AA97E3L5-F1
#
_entry.id   AF-A0AA97E3L5-F1
#
_cell.length_a   1.000
_cell.length_b   1.000
_cell.length_c   1.000
_cell.angle_alpha   90.00
_cell.angle_beta   90.00
_cell.angle_gamma   90.00
#
_symmetry.space_group_name_H-M   'P 1'
#
loop_
_entity.id
_entity.type
_entity.pdbx_description
1 polymer ?
#
loop_
_entity_poly.entity_id
_entity_poly.type
_entity_poly.pdbx_seq_one_letter_code
_entity_poly.pdbx_strand_id
1 'polypeptide(L)' 'MSCAYPITPIYIGYSASLEERAPEVATFLSNVVLDSSYVSEWVFSMSKGDDAIDVAEEWVEGHQDIVNSWLQ' A
#
# COMPACT_ATOMS: atom_id res chain seq x y z
N MET A 1 -15.81 24.18 17.32
CA MET A 1 -14.69 23.20 17.36
C MET A 1 -14.82 22.30 16.13
N SER A 2 -14.08 22.59 15.07
CA SER A 2 -14.01 21.72 13.89
C SER A 2 -12.81 20.80 14.07
N CYS A 3 -12.98 19.72 14.84
CA CYS A 3 -12.01 18.63 14.91
C CYS A 3 -12.08 17.75 13.64
N ALA A 4 -12.13 18.38 12.46
CA ALA A 4 -12.00 17.68 11.20
C ALA A 4 -10.50 17.49 10.96
N TYR A 5 -10.00 16.30 11.26
CA TYR A 5 -8.64 15.93 10.86
C TYR A 5 -8.57 15.97 9.33
N PRO A 6 -7.59 16.66 8.74
CA PRO A 6 -7.49 16.74 7.28
C PRO A 6 -7.25 15.35 6.69
N ILE A 7 -7.64 15.14 5.43
CA ILE A 7 -7.25 13.93 4.70
C ILE A 7 -5.73 13.95 4.57
N THR A 8 -5.06 13.01 5.22
CA THR A 8 -3.59 12.92 5.22
C THR A 8 -3.15 11.95 4.13
N PRO A 9 -2.28 12.38 3.20
CA PRO A 9 -1.70 11.47 2.21
C PRO A 9 -0.79 10.44 2.88
N ILE A 10 -0.80 9.22 2.36
CA ILE A 10 0.09 8.13 2.77
C ILE A 10 1.34 8.19 1.90
N TYR A 11 2.52 8.12 2.53
CA TYR A 11 3.81 8.10 1.83
C TYR A 11 4.56 6.81 2.14
N ILE A 12 5.18 6.22 1.11
CA ILE A 12 6.10 5.10 1.25
C ILE A 12 7.53 5.64 1.31
N GLY A 13 8.18 5.48 2.48
CA GLY A 13 9.58 5.85 2.66
C GLY A 13 10.50 4.68 2.36
N TYR A 14 11.48 4.87 1.49
CA TYR A 14 12.55 3.90 1.23
C TYR A 14 13.94 4.56 1.33
N SER A 15 14.98 3.73 1.52
CA SER A 15 16.36 4.24 1.58
C SER A 15 16.80 4.75 0.21
N ALA A 16 17.40 5.95 0.15
CA ALA A 16 17.97 6.46 -1.11
C ALA A 16 18.97 5.48 -1.76
N SER A 17 19.72 4.72 -0.96
CA SER A 17 20.64 3.69 -1.47
C SER A 17 19.96 2.55 -2.24
N LEU A 18 18.63 2.40 -2.12
CA LEU A 18 17.85 1.38 -2.80
C LEU A 18 17.80 1.65 -4.31
N GLU A 19 17.86 2.91 -4.74
CA GLU A 19 17.85 3.29 -6.17
C GLU A 19 19.07 2.73 -6.91
N GLU A 20 20.21 2.58 -6.22
CA GLU A 20 21.42 1.98 -6.80
C GLU A 20 21.44 0.46 -6.63
N ARG A 21 20.99 -0.05 -5.48
CA ARG A 21 21.07 -1.48 -5.14
C ARG A 21 20.00 -2.33 -5.81
N ALA A 22 18.82 -1.76 -6.04
CA ALA A 22 17.66 -2.44 -6.61
C ALA A 22 16.72 -1.41 -7.26
N PRO A 23 17.09 -0.85 -8.44
CA PRO A 23 16.33 0.22 -9.09
C PRO A 23 14.88 -0.16 -9.38
N GLU A 24 14.62 -1.40 -9.81
CA GLU A 24 13.25 -1.89 -10.06
C GLU A 24 12.36 -1.86 -8.82
N VAL A 25 12.93 -2.20 -7.65
CA VAL A 25 12.21 -2.15 -6.37
C VAL A 25 12.00 -0.71 -5.93
N ALA A 26 12.97 0.18 -6.16
CA ALA A 26 12.80 1.60 -5.87
C ALA A 26 11.70 2.22 -6.73
N THR A 27 11.66 1.91 -8.04
CA THR A 27 10.58 2.33 -8.94
C THR A 27 9.23 1.84 -8.45
N PHE A 28 9.12 0.54 -8.14
CA PHE A 28 7.90 -0.02 -7.55
C PHE A 28 7.44 0.78 -6.33
N LEU A 29 8.31 0.93 -5.32
CA LEU A 29 7.97 1.63 -4.07
C LEU A 29 7.64 3.11 -4.28
N SER A 30 8.25 3.77 -5.26
CA SER A 30 7.95 5.16 -5.62
C SER A 30 6.59 5.34 -6.31
N ASN A 31 6.09 4.29 -6.96
CA ASN A 31 4.81 4.29 -7.67
C ASN A 31 3.64 3.75 -6.83
N VAL A 32 3.90 3.12 -5.68
CA VAL A 32 2.85 2.58 -4.81
C VAL A 32 1.92 3.69 -4.35
N VAL A 33 0.63 3.54 -4.66
CA VAL A 33 -0.45 4.40 -4.17
C VAL A 33 -1.43 3.55 -3.40
N LEU A 34 -1.54 3.79 -2.09
CA LEU A 34 -2.51 3.14 -1.22
C LEU A 34 -3.63 4.11 -0.88
N ASP A 35 -4.84 3.79 -1.34
CA ASP A 35 -6.04 4.52 -0.94
C ASP A 35 -6.40 4.18 0.52
N SER A 36 -6.90 5.16 1.26
CA SER A 36 -7.27 4.98 2.66
C SER A 36 -8.44 4.01 2.86
N SER A 37 -9.28 3.82 1.85
CA SER A 37 -10.35 2.81 1.85
C SER A 37 -9.79 1.40 1.88
N TYR A 38 -8.81 1.06 1.04
CA TYR A 38 -8.15 -0.25 1.05
C TYR A 38 -7.48 -0.53 2.40
N VAL A 39 -6.75 0.44 2.93
CA VAL A 39 -6.09 0.29 4.24
C VAL A 39 -7.12 0.06 5.35
N SER A 40 -8.26 0.76 5.30
CA SER A 40 -9.33 0.58 6.28
C SER A 40 -9.99 -0.80 6.18
N GLU A 41 -10.16 -1.32 4.97
CA GLU A 41 -10.69 -2.66 4.72
C GLU A 41 -9.76 -3.75 5.27
N TRP A 42 -8.45 -3.65 5.01
CA TRP A 42 -7.47 -4.61 5.54
C TRP A 42 -7.45 -4.61 7.07
N VAL A 43 -7.46 -3.42 7.69
CA VAL A 43 -7.54 -3.28 9.16
C VAL A 43 -8.83 -3.91 9.71
N PHE A 44 -9.95 -3.74 9.00
CA PHE A 44 -11.20 -4.36 9.39
C PHE A 44 -11.13 -5.89 9.32
N SER A 45 -10.59 -6.47 8.24
CA SER A 45 -10.41 -7.92 8.08
C SER A 45 -9.54 -8.51 9.20
N MET A 46 -8.37 -7.92 9.45
CA MET A 46 -7.48 -8.35 10.53
C MET A 46 -8.14 -8.23 11.91
N SER A 47 -9.04 -7.24 12.11
CA SER A 47 -9.79 -7.12 13.37
C SER A 47 -10.80 -8.25 13.61
N LYS A 48 -11.18 -8.98 12.54
CA LYS A 48 -12.05 -10.17 12.61
C LYS A 48 -11.27 -11.47 12.89
N GLY A 49 -9.94 -11.41 12.84
CA GLY A 49 -9.06 -12.54 13.08
C GLY A 49 -8.47 -13.16 11.82
N ASP A 50 -8.64 -12.53 10.67
CA ASP A 50 -8.01 -12.97 9.41
C ASP A 50 -6.49 -12.74 9.48
N ASP A 51 -5.71 -13.65 8.90
CA ASP A 51 -4.26 -13.51 8.84
C ASP A 51 -3.86 -12.41 7.85
N ALA A 52 -2.83 -11.63 8.20
CA ALA A 52 -2.39 -10.52 7.38
C ALA A 52 -1.83 -10.97 6.02
N ILE A 53 -1.27 -12.18 5.93
CA ILE A 53 -0.77 -12.76 4.67
C ILE A 53 -1.95 -13.10 3.78
N ASP A 54 -2.96 -13.81 4.31
CA ASP A 54 -4.14 -14.20 3.55
C ASP A 54 -4.86 -12.96 2.97
N VAL A 55 -5.06 -11.93 3.80
CA VAL A 55 -5.67 -10.65 3.38
C VAL A 55 -4.85 -9.96 2.27
N ALA A 56 -3.53 -10.01 2.35
CA ALA A 56 -2.66 -9.40 1.35
C ALA A 56 -2.67 -10.18 0.03
N GLU A 57 -2.61 -11.51 0.08
CA GLU A 57 -2.66 -12.39 -1.10
C GLU A 57 -3.99 -12.22 -1.83
N GLU A 58 -5.12 -12.33 -1.12
CA GLU A 58 -6.46 -12.15 -1.70
C GLU A 58 -6.63 -10.77 -2.34
N TRP A 59 -6.13 -9.71 -1.68
CA TRP A 59 -6.22 -8.36 -2.22
C TRP A 59 -5.39 -8.20 -3.50
N VAL A 60 -4.16 -8.71 -3.55
CA VAL A 60 -3.30 -8.66 -4.74
C VAL A 60 -3.91 -9.45 -5.89
N GLU A 61 -4.47 -10.63 -5.62
CA GLU A 61 -5.17 -11.43 -6.62
C GLU A 61 -6.37 -10.69 -7.22
N GLY A 62 -7.12 -9.95 -6.40
CA GLY A 62 -8.27 -9.15 -6.84
C GLY A 62 -7.93 -7.83 -7.54
N HIS A 63 -6.70 -7.33 -7.39
CA HIS A 63 -6.29 -5.98 -7.84
C HIS A 63 -4.99 -5.98 -8.65
N GLN A 64 -4.76 -7.02 -9.44
CA GLN A 64 -3.55 -7.15 -10.25
C GLN A 64 -3.33 -5.96 -11.20
N ASP A 65 -4.38 -5.34 -11.71
CA ASP A 65 -4.32 -4.14 -12.55
C ASP A 65 -3.68 -2.95 -11.80
N ILE A 66 -4.09 -2.74 -10.54
CA ILE A 66 -3.51 -1.71 -9.67
C ILE A 66 -2.06 -2.03 -9.36
N VAL A 67 -1.76 -3.26 -8.94
CA VAL A 67 -0.39 -3.67 -8.58
C VAL A 67 0.55 -3.58 -9.79
N ASN A 68 0.09 -4.00 -10.97
CA ASN A 68 0.88 -3.91 -12.19
C ASN A 68 1.12 -2.46 -12.62
N SER A 69 0.23 -1.52 -12.28
CA SER A 69 0.46 -0.10 -12.54
C SER A 69 1.67 0.46 -11.76
N TRP A 70 2.03 -0.17 -10.63
CA TRP A 70 3.19 0.25 -9.84
C TRP A 70 4.52 -0.22 -10.45
N LEU A 71 4.49 -1.23 -11.32
CA LEU A 71 5.67 -1.80 -11.98
C LEU A 71 6.05 -1.09 -13.30
N GLN A 72 5.25 -0.10 -13.73
CA GLN A 72 5.49 0.68 -14.96
C GLN A 72 6.45 1.86 -14.72
#